data_AF-N9CZX6-F1
#
_entry.id   AF-N9CZX6-F1
#
_cell.length_a   1.000
_cell.length_b   1.000
_cell.length_c   1.000
_cell.angle_alpha   90.00
_cell.angle_beta   90.00
_cell.angle_gamma   90.00
#
_symmetry.space_group_name_H-M   'P 1'
#
loop_
_entity.id
_entity.type
_entity.pdbx_description
1 polymer ?
#
loop_
_entity_poly.entity_id
_entity_poly.type
_entity_poly.pdbx_seq_one_letter_code
_entity_poly.pdbx_strand_id
1 'polypeptide(L)' 'MPKQQIALSDKEKEIVQEVQTELGFKSIEETLEYLAKQRIQELLAKLAGQEIKSHRHNF' A
#
# COMPACT_ATOMS: atom_id res chain seq x y z
N MET A 1 10.37 -12.76 3.77
CA MET A 1 10.06 -11.85 2.65
C MET A 1 11.27 -11.81 1.71
N PRO A 2 11.09 -12.00 0.39
CA PRO A 2 12.19 -11.78 -0.54
C PRO A 2 12.67 -10.33 -0.42
N LYS A 3 13.99 -10.13 -0.33
CA LYS A 3 14.59 -8.80 -0.22
C LYS A 3 14.74 -8.23 -1.63
N GLN A 4 13.79 -7.42 -2.05
CA GLN A 4 13.87 -6.66 -3.30
C GLN A 4 14.44 -5.28 -2.99
N GLN A 5 15.50 -4.89 -3.71
CA GLN A 5 15.98 -3.51 -3.67
C GLN A 5 15.04 -2.63 -4.51
N ILE A 6 14.66 -1.50 -3.93
CA ILE A 6 13.82 -0.49 -4.57
C ILE A 6 14.57 0.83 -4.45
N ALA A 7 14.80 1.49 -5.57
CA ALA A 7 15.32 2.85 -5.60
C ALA A 7 14.12 3.81 -5.65
N LEU A 8 14.07 4.74 -4.69
CA LEU A 8 13.13 5.85 -4.70
C LEU A 8 13.81 7.06 -5.33
N SER A 9 13.07 7.82 -6.12
CA SER A 9 13.48 9.18 -6.49
C SER A 9 13.51 10.09 -5.25
N ASP A 10 14.18 11.23 -5.36
CA ASP A 10 14.30 12.18 -4.26
C ASP A 10 12.94 12.65 -3.75
N LYS A 11 11.98 12.88 -4.67
CA LYS A 11 10.64 13.32 -4.31
C LYS A 11 9.82 12.22 -3.63
N GLU A 12 9.92 10.98 -4.12
CA GLU A 12 9.26 9.84 -3.48
C GLU A 12 9.80 9.63 -2.06
N LYS A 13 11.12 9.80 -1.87
CA LYS A 13 11.75 9.69 -0.56
C LYS A 13 11.27 10.77 0.41
N GLU A 14 11.15 12.02 -0.05
CA GLU A 14 10.61 13.13 0.76
C GLU A 14 9.17 12.81 1.22
N ILE A 15 8.30 12.36 0.30
CA ILE A 15 6.92 12.00 0.62
C ILE A 15 6.88 10.86 1.65
N VAL A 16 7.71 9.83 1.48
CA VAL A 16 7.75 8.71 2.45
C VAL A 16 8.27 9.17 3.81
N GLN A 17 9.19 10.15 3.87
CA GLN A 17 9.67 10.73 5.13
C GLN A 17 8.61 11.58 5.86
N GLU A 18 7.77 12.30 5.12
CA GLU A 18 6.62 13.02 5.69
C GLU A 18 5.68 12.03 6.38
N VAL A 19 5.30 10.97 5.67
CA VAL A 19 4.44 9.91 6.20
C VAL A 19 5.10 9.18 7.38
N GLN A 20 6.40 8.90 7.30
CA GLN A 20 7.17 8.30 8.39
C GLN A 20 7.06 9.14 9.67
N THR A 21 7.22 10.46 9.53
CA THR A 21 7.18 11.41 10.64
C THR A 21 5.77 11.51 11.23
N GLU A 22 4.75 11.60 10.38
CA GLU A 22 3.35 11.70 10.79
C GLU A 22 2.88 10.46 11.56
N LEU A 23 3.29 9.27 11.12
CA LEU A 23 2.86 8.00 11.70
C LEU A 23 3.83 7.45 12.76
N GLY A 24 4.99 8.11 12.96
CA GLY A 24 5.96 7.74 13.99
C GLY A 24 6.74 6.45 13.71
N PHE A 25 6.93 6.08 12.44
CA PHE A 25 7.67 4.87 12.08
C PHE A 25 9.19 5.04 12.21
N LYS A 26 9.88 3.95 12.57
CA LYS A 26 11.31 3.98 12.89
C LYS A 26 12.20 3.99 11.66
N SER A 27 11.71 3.48 10.53
CA SER A 27 12.46 3.49 9.27
C SER A 27 11.59 3.68 8.04
N ILE A 28 12.25 3.99 6.92
CA ILE A 28 11.62 4.08 5.60
C ILE A 28 11.06 2.71 5.19
N GLU A 29 11.76 1.62 5.49
CA GLU A 29 11.31 0.26 5.19
C GLU A 29 10.03 -0.11 5.94
N GLU A 30 9.94 0.22 7.23
CA GLU A 30 8.71 0.01 8.03
C GLU A 30 7.54 0.82 7.45
N THR A 31 7.81 2.06 7.05
CA THR A 31 6.82 2.94 6.42
C THR A 31 6.34 2.36 5.08
N LEU A 32 7.26 1.91 4.23
CA LEU A 32 6.92 1.28 2.95
C LEU A 32 6.15 -0.03 3.12
N GLU A 33 6.51 -0.85 4.10
CA GLU A 33 5.79 -2.09 4.42
C GLU A 33 4.35 -1.78 4.85
N TYR A 34 4.16 -0.77 5.70
CA TYR A 34 2.84 -0.32 6.12
C TYR A 34 2.00 0.16 4.93
N LEU A 35 2.55 1.04 4.09
CA LEU A 35 1.87 1.59 2.92
C LEU A 35 1.51 0.51 1.90
N ALA A 36 2.42 -0.44 1.66
CA ALA A 36 2.17 -1.57 0.78
C ALA A 36 1.02 -2.45 1.30
N LYS A 37 0.98 -2.74 2.60
CA LYS A 37 -0.13 -3.50 3.21
C LYS A 37 -1.46 -2.79 3.06
N GLN A 38 -1.51 -1.48 3.31
CA GLN A 38 -2.73 -0.69 3.12
C GLN A 38 -3.21 -0.75 1.67
N ARG A 39 -2.29 -0.60 0.70
CA ARG A 39 -2.65 -0.69 -0.72
C ARG A 39 -3.16 -2.08 -1.12
N ILE A 40 -2.53 -3.15 -0.62
CA ILE A 40 -2.99 -4.52 -0.87
C ILE A 40 -4.41 -4.72 -0.31
N GLN A 41 -4.68 -4.26 0.92
CA GLN A 41 -6.00 -4.35 1.53
C GLN A 41 -7.06 -3.60 0.71
N GLU A 42 -6.74 -2.39 0.24
CA GLU A 42 -7.63 -1.60 -0.61
C GLU A 42 -7.95 -2.33 -1.93
N LEU A 43 -6.94 -2.92 -2.57
CA LEU A 43 -7.12 -3.67 -3.82
C LEU A 43 -7.96 -4.93 -3.62
N LEU A 44 -7.73 -5.67 -2.52
CA LEU A 44 -8.53 -6.85 -2.16
C LEU A 44 -9.99 -6.47 -1.90
N ALA A 45 -10.24 -5.37 -1.17
CA ALA A 45 -11.59 -4.89 -0.91
C ALA A 45 -12.31 -4.47 -2.20
N LYS A 46 -11.59 -3.81 -3.13
CA LYS A 46 -12.12 -3.46 -4.45
C LYS A 46 -12.47 -4.69 -5.27
N LEU A 47 -11.60 -5.70 -5.28
CA LEU A 47 -11.84 -6.95 -6.00
C LEU A 47 -13.07 -7.68 -5.45
N ALA A 48 -13.17 -7.86 -4.13
CA ALA A 48 -14.33 -8.48 -3.50
C ALA A 48 -15.64 -7.71 -3.82
N GLY A 49 -15.58 -6.37 -3.79
CA GLY A 49 -16.72 -5.53 -4.16
C GLY A 49 -17.12 -5.65 -5.63
N GLN A 50 -16.15 -5.80 -6.53
CA GLN A 50 -16.39 -6.07 -7.96
C GLN A 50 -17.00 -7.46 -8.18
N GLU A 51 -16.48 -8.48 -7.51
CA GLU A 51 -17.01 -9.84 -7.57
C GLU A 51 -18.49 -9.88 -7.12
N ILE A 52 -18.84 -9.24 -6.00
CA ILE A 52 -20.23 -9.14 -5.53
C ILE A 52 -21.13 -8.47 -6.58
N LYS A 53 -20.68 -7.39 -7.21
CA LYS A 53 -21.43 -6.68 -8.27
C LYS A 53 -21.62 -7.53 -9.53
N SER A 54 -20.61 -8.32 -9.90
CA SER A 54 -20.67 -9.21 -11.06
C SER A 54 -21.67 -10.34 -10.84
N HIS A 55 -21.69 -10.95 -9.65
CA HIS A 55 -22.65 -12.00 -9.32
C HIS A 55 -24.08 -11.48 -9.25
N ARG A 56 -24.31 -10.24 -8.77
CA ARG A 56 -25.64 -9.64 -8.67
C ARG A 56 -26.33 -9.38 -10.03
N HIS A 57 -25.58 -9.20 -11.10
CA HIS A 57 -26.15 -9.07 -12.46
C HIS A 57 -26.52 -10.42 -13.09
N ASN A 58 -26.09 -11.52 -12.50
CA ASN A 58 -26.35 -12.88 -12.99
C ASN A 58 -27.50 -13.58 -12.25
N PHE A 59 -28.28 -12.83 -11.45
CA PHE A 59 -29.51 -13.28 -10.78
C PHE A 59 -30.71 -12.48 -11.25
#